data_AF-A0A9E2RJB3-F1
#
_entry.id   AF-A0A9E2RJB3-F1
#
_cell.length_a   1.000
_cell.length_b   1.000
_cell.length_c   1.000
_cell.angle_alpha   90.00
_cell.angle_beta   90.00
_cell.angle_gamma   90.00
#
_symmetry.space_group_name_H-M   'P 1'
#
loop_
_entity.id
_entity.type
_entity.pdbx_description
1 polymer ?
#
loop_
_entity_poly.entity_id
_entity_poly.type
_entity_poly.pdbx_seq_one_letter_code
_entity_poly.pdbx_strand_id
1 'polypeptide(L)'
;MTHYSLSIHGPSFRENQQGIAMLSILMLMLILTVLGIGAMTITGLENRVAGFASSMEASSAAADACVATGVKVIQQVLDVSNGMSVPAALLDNQTPPGPVPSGNKTQLELEISGDPTAAADAPIGPPFPAGISAAVPNLVQTVGAYSVAGDIDRLYLKPRAGSGQQFGAAYDGTAVGAGSGGMDIFYSVDCVATNAATGMSSRISAVYSCLYNEGCTRKL
;
A
#
# COMPACT_ATOMS: atom_id res chain seq x y z
N MET A 1 -99.04 37.15 -5.15
CA MET A 1 -97.86 36.34 -4.75
C MET A 1 -96.73 36.73 -5.69
N THR A 2 -95.86 37.61 -5.25
CA THR A 2 -94.70 38.14 -6.00
C THR A 2 -93.48 37.32 -5.62
N HIS A 3 -92.98 36.51 -6.57
CA HIS A 3 -91.71 35.80 -6.42
C HIS A 3 -90.56 36.73 -6.80
N TYR A 4 -89.79 37.17 -5.81
CA TYR A 4 -88.46 37.77 -6.02
C TYR A 4 -87.44 36.64 -6.11
N SER A 5 -86.87 36.42 -7.31
CA SER A 5 -85.73 35.52 -7.49
C SER A 5 -84.44 36.30 -7.23
N LEU A 6 -83.84 36.07 -6.05
CA LEU A 6 -82.55 36.63 -5.68
C LEU A 6 -81.43 35.77 -6.32
N SER A 7 -80.82 36.26 -7.40
CA SER A 7 -79.63 35.66 -7.98
C SER A 7 -78.40 36.08 -7.16
N ILE A 8 -77.91 35.21 -6.28
CA ILE A 8 -76.63 35.39 -5.60
C ILE A 8 -75.51 35.08 -6.60
N HIS A 9 -74.86 36.13 -7.11
CA HIS A 9 -73.65 36.02 -7.92
C HIS A 9 -72.47 35.73 -6.97
N GLY A 10 -72.01 34.49 -6.92
CA GLY A 10 -70.77 34.13 -6.23
C GLY A 10 -69.55 34.74 -6.94
N PRO A 11 -68.50 35.16 -6.22
CA PRO A 11 -67.35 35.81 -6.83
C PRO A 11 -66.62 34.88 -7.80
N SER A 12 -66.37 35.36 -9.02
CA SER A 12 -65.68 34.66 -10.11
C SER A 12 -64.17 34.57 -9.86
N PHE A 13 -63.71 33.43 -9.34
CA PHE A 13 -62.29 33.14 -9.06
C PHE A 13 -61.41 32.79 -10.29
N ARG A 14 -61.94 32.83 -11.52
CA ARG A 14 -61.26 32.24 -12.70
C ARG A 14 -60.04 33.01 -13.22
N GLU A 15 -59.99 34.33 -13.10
CA GLU A 15 -58.87 35.14 -13.62
C GLU A 15 -57.68 35.22 -12.65
N ASN A 16 -57.93 35.15 -11.34
CA ASN A 16 -56.86 35.26 -10.33
C ASN A 16 -56.07 33.94 -10.13
N GLN A 17 -56.61 32.80 -10.60
CA GLN A 17 -55.91 31.51 -10.55
C GLN A 17 -54.85 31.34 -11.65
N GLN A 18 -54.97 32.06 -12.78
CA GLN A 18 -53.98 32.00 -13.86
C GLN A 18 -52.64 32.63 -13.46
N GLY A 19 -52.65 33.75 -12.72
CA GLY A 19 -51.44 34.37 -12.20
C GLY A 19 -50.72 33.51 -11.16
N ILE A 20 -51.49 32.89 -10.24
CA ILE A 20 -50.96 32.00 -9.21
C ILE A 20 -50.42 30.70 -9.84
N ALA A 21 -51.05 30.18 -10.90
CA ALA A 21 -50.56 29.02 -11.64
C ALA A 21 -49.24 29.29 -12.37
N MET A 22 -49.07 30.47 -12.97
CA MET A 22 -47.78 30.83 -13.58
C MET A 22 -46.67 30.98 -12.54
N LEU A 23 -46.97 31.57 -11.38
CA LEU A 23 -46.00 31.69 -10.28
C LEU A 23 -45.59 30.35 -9.68
N SER A 24 -46.53 29.41 -9.53
CA SER A 24 -46.21 28.08 -9.03
C SER A 24 -45.34 27.30 -10.01
N ILE A 25 -45.62 27.37 -11.31
CA ILE A 25 -44.78 26.73 -12.35
C ILE A 25 -43.38 27.33 -12.39
N LEU A 26 -43.26 28.67 -12.28
CA LEU A 26 -41.97 29.34 -12.29
C LEU A 26 -41.14 28.96 -11.06
N MET A 27 -41.76 28.90 -9.87
CA MET A 27 -41.11 28.37 -8.67
C MET A 27 -40.71 26.91 -8.81
N LEU A 28 -41.57 26.06 -9.39
CA LEU A 28 -41.25 24.65 -9.63
C LEU A 28 -40.08 24.50 -10.62
N MET A 29 -40.04 25.29 -11.68
CA MET A 29 -38.89 25.29 -12.60
C MET A 29 -37.62 25.76 -11.91
N LEU A 30 -37.69 26.79 -11.07
CA LEU A 30 -36.53 27.29 -10.33
C LEU A 30 -36.00 26.25 -9.34
N ILE A 31 -36.88 25.55 -8.63
CA ILE A 31 -36.48 24.47 -7.73
C ILE A 31 -35.83 23.32 -8.53
N LEU A 32 -36.42 22.93 -9.67
CA LEU A 32 -35.89 21.86 -10.52
C LEU A 32 -34.53 22.20 -11.13
N THR A 33 -34.28 23.44 -11.53
CA THR A 33 -32.97 23.84 -12.07
C THR A 33 -31.89 23.82 -11.00
N VAL A 34 -32.19 24.30 -9.78
CA VAL A 34 -31.26 24.24 -8.65
C VAL A 34 -30.95 22.79 -8.27
N LEU A 35 -31.97 21.92 -8.21
CA LEU A 35 -31.77 20.49 -7.96
C LEU A 35 -30.97 19.81 -9.09
N GLY A 36 -31.22 20.18 -10.34
CA GLY A 36 -30.49 19.66 -11.50
C GLY A 36 -28.99 20.01 -11.46
N ILE A 37 -28.65 21.25 -11.15
CA ILE A 37 -27.25 21.69 -10.98
C ILE A 37 -26.61 20.97 -9.78
N GLY A 38 -27.33 20.87 -8.65
CA GLY A 38 -26.87 20.14 -7.47
C GLY A 38 -26.61 18.67 -7.73
N ALA A 39 -27.45 18.00 -8.53
CA ALA A 39 -27.26 16.60 -8.89
C ALA A 39 -26.02 16.40 -9.78
N MET A 40 -25.77 17.30 -10.74
CA MET A 40 -24.60 17.23 -11.61
C MET A 40 -23.28 17.41 -10.85
N THR A 41 -23.23 18.32 -9.88
CA THR A 41 -22.02 18.53 -9.06
C THR A 41 -21.73 17.34 -8.15
N ILE A 42 -22.76 16.75 -7.53
CA ILE A 42 -22.62 15.53 -6.72
C ILE A 42 -22.09 14.37 -7.58
N THR A 43 -22.67 14.15 -8.75
CA THR A 43 -22.21 13.11 -9.70
C THR A 43 -20.74 13.32 -10.09
N GLY A 44 -20.33 14.57 -10.33
CA GLY A 44 -18.95 14.92 -10.64
C GLY A 44 -17.98 14.63 -9.50
N LEU A 45 -18.39 14.83 -8.24
CA LEU A 45 -17.60 14.49 -7.06
C LEU A 45 -17.51 12.97 -6.88
N GLU A 46 -18.62 12.24 -7.03
CA GLU A 46 -18.64 10.78 -6.95
C GLU A 46 -17.69 10.14 -7.98
N ASN A 47 -17.70 10.64 -9.22
CA ASN A 47 -16.79 10.14 -10.25
C ASN A 47 -15.30 10.40 -9.90
N ARG A 48 -14.99 11.54 -9.30
CA ARG A 48 -13.63 11.83 -8.82
C ARG A 48 -13.23 10.93 -7.66
N VAL A 49 -14.15 10.68 -6.72
CA VAL A 49 -13.92 9.77 -5.59
C VAL A 49 -13.71 8.35 -6.09
N ALA A 50 -14.48 7.88 -7.06
CA ALA A 50 -14.31 6.55 -7.66
C ALA A 50 -12.94 6.42 -8.39
N GLY A 51 -12.54 7.44 -9.15
CA GLY A 51 -11.22 7.48 -9.80
C GLY A 51 -10.06 7.49 -8.78
N PHE A 52 -10.23 8.20 -7.67
CA PHE A 52 -9.23 8.24 -6.60
C PHE A 52 -9.15 6.91 -5.85
N ALA A 53 -10.28 6.30 -5.50
CA ALA A 53 -10.34 5.00 -4.83
C ALA A 53 -9.66 3.91 -5.67
N SER A 54 -9.97 3.83 -6.96
CA SER A 54 -9.30 2.87 -7.86
C SER A 54 -7.79 3.13 -7.99
N SER A 55 -7.36 4.39 -8.03
CA SER A 55 -5.93 4.74 -8.07
C SER A 55 -5.20 4.42 -6.76
N MET A 56 -5.90 4.51 -5.62
CA MET A 56 -5.37 4.10 -4.30
C MET A 56 -5.27 2.59 -4.18
N GLU A 57 -6.27 1.84 -4.64
CA GLU A 57 -6.21 0.38 -4.67
C GLU A 57 -5.05 -0.10 -5.56
N ALA A 58 -4.88 0.51 -6.73
CA ALA A 58 -3.77 0.20 -7.63
C ALA A 58 -2.40 0.55 -7.02
N SER A 59 -2.27 1.65 -6.28
CA SER A 59 -1.01 2.00 -5.60
C SER A 59 -0.69 1.05 -4.45
N SER A 60 -1.71 0.65 -3.67
CA SER A 60 -1.57 -0.36 -2.61
C SER A 60 -1.17 -1.72 -3.20
N ALA A 61 -1.82 -2.17 -4.27
CA ALA A 61 -1.49 -3.44 -4.92
C ALA A 61 -0.05 -3.44 -5.48
N ALA A 62 0.43 -2.32 -5.99
CA ALA A 62 1.81 -2.17 -6.44
C ALA A 62 2.82 -2.27 -5.28
N ALA A 63 2.52 -1.66 -4.13
CA ALA A 63 3.36 -1.78 -2.94
C ALA A 63 3.36 -3.22 -2.39
N ASP A 64 2.21 -3.89 -2.35
CA ASP A 64 2.09 -5.30 -1.92
C ASP A 64 2.89 -6.25 -2.82
N ALA A 65 2.91 -5.99 -4.13
CA ALA A 65 3.71 -6.76 -5.07
C ALA A 65 5.22 -6.66 -4.77
N CYS A 66 5.70 -5.50 -4.31
CA CYS A 66 7.08 -5.33 -3.84
C CYS A 66 7.35 -6.14 -2.57
N VAL A 67 6.42 -6.14 -1.61
CA VAL A 67 6.58 -6.94 -0.39
C VAL A 67 6.69 -8.43 -0.74
N ALA A 68 5.82 -8.93 -1.63
CA ALA A 68 5.88 -10.31 -2.11
C ALA A 68 7.21 -10.62 -2.82
N THR A 69 7.73 -9.67 -3.60
CA THR A 69 9.02 -9.80 -4.30
C THR A 69 10.19 -9.81 -3.31
N GLY A 70 10.18 -8.93 -2.31
CA GLY A 70 11.22 -8.86 -1.28
C GLY A 70 11.36 -10.15 -0.50
N VAL A 71 10.23 -10.79 -0.16
CA VAL A 71 10.24 -12.11 0.48
C VAL A 71 10.88 -13.17 -0.42
N LYS A 72 10.63 -13.12 -1.73
CA LYS A 72 11.29 -14.04 -2.68
C LYS A 72 12.79 -13.79 -2.78
N VAL A 73 13.22 -12.54 -2.75
CA VAL A 73 14.65 -12.18 -2.72
C VAL A 73 15.30 -12.72 -1.44
N ILE A 74 14.70 -12.51 -0.27
CA ILE A 74 15.18 -13.08 1.00
C ILE A 74 15.29 -14.60 0.90
N GLN A 75 14.26 -15.28 0.38
CA GLN A 75 14.27 -16.74 0.22
C GLN A 75 15.40 -17.23 -0.68
N GLN A 76 15.68 -16.50 -1.76
CA GLN A 76 16.75 -16.85 -2.68
C GLN A 76 18.13 -16.65 -2.05
N VAL A 77 18.32 -15.59 -1.25
CA VAL A 77 19.59 -15.36 -0.55
C VAL A 77 19.81 -16.40 0.56
N LEU A 78 18.73 -16.79 1.28
CA LEU A 78 18.78 -17.82 2.32
C LEU A 78 18.84 -19.26 1.78
N ASP A 79 18.72 -19.46 0.48
CA ASP A 79 18.95 -20.77 -0.14
C ASP A 79 20.44 -21.12 -0.06
N VAL A 80 20.75 -22.28 0.52
CA VAL A 80 22.13 -22.77 0.68
C VAL A 80 22.84 -22.89 -0.67
N SER A 81 22.10 -23.14 -1.75
CA SER A 81 22.63 -23.19 -3.12
C SER A 81 23.27 -21.87 -3.57
N ASN A 82 22.80 -20.75 -3.01
CA ASN A 82 23.26 -19.40 -3.35
C ASN A 82 24.30 -18.86 -2.34
N GLY A 83 24.58 -19.58 -1.26
CA GLY A 83 25.68 -19.25 -0.35
C GLY A 83 25.57 -17.88 0.34
N MET A 84 24.36 -17.43 0.70
CA MET A 84 24.11 -16.09 1.26
C MET A 84 24.45 -14.95 0.27
N SER A 85 24.31 -15.21 -1.03
CA SER A 85 24.46 -14.21 -2.08
C SER A 85 23.15 -13.96 -2.82
N VAL A 86 22.92 -12.73 -3.25
CA VAL A 86 21.85 -12.38 -4.20
C VAL A 86 22.17 -13.02 -5.55
N PRO A 87 21.34 -13.95 -6.06
CA PRO A 87 21.55 -14.55 -7.37
C PRO A 87 21.64 -13.48 -8.47
N ALA A 88 22.56 -13.68 -9.42
CA ALA A 88 22.76 -12.74 -10.52
C ALA A 88 21.46 -12.44 -11.26
N ALA A 89 20.59 -13.43 -11.45
CA ALA A 89 19.29 -13.30 -12.12
C ALA A 89 18.32 -12.29 -11.48
N LEU A 90 18.53 -11.91 -10.21
CA LEU A 90 17.68 -10.92 -9.53
C LEU A 90 18.20 -9.48 -9.67
N LEU A 91 19.34 -9.27 -10.32
CA LEU A 91 19.96 -7.96 -10.47
C LEU A 91 19.35 -7.14 -11.62
N ASP A 92 19.27 -5.83 -11.42
CA ASP A 92 18.75 -4.86 -12.39
C ASP A 92 19.53 -4.80 -13.72
N ASN A 93 20.79 -5.23 -13.71
CA ASN A 93 21.65 -5.29 -14.88
C ASN A 93 21.48 -6.57 -15.73
N GLN A 94 20.53 -7.44 -15.37
CA GLN A 94 20.20 -8.64 -16.16
C GLN A 94 19.14 -8.38 -17.23
N THR A 95 18.89 -9.38 -18.08
CA THR A 95 17.84 -9.35 -19.11
C THR A 95 16.91 -10.56 -18.96
N PRO A 96 15.63 -10.38 -18.56
CA PRO A 96 15.01 -9.12 -18.15
C PRO A 96 15.62 -8.55 -16.85
N PRO A 97 15.55 -7.22 -16.63
CA PRO A 97 16.02 -6.60 -15.39
C PRO A 97 15.35 -7.20 -14.16
N GLY A 98 16.15 -7.60 -13.19
CA GLY A 98 15.67 -8.03 -11.88
C GLY A 98 15.36 -6.86 -10.94
N PRO A 99 14.70 -7.13 -9.80
CA PRO A 99 14.27 -6.10 -8.87
C PRO A 99 15.37 -5.55 -7.95
N VAL A 100 16.56 -6.16 -7.89
CA VAL A 100 17.64 -5.73 -6.96
C VAL A 100 18.63 -4.82 -7.68
N PRO A 101 18.84 -3.57 -7.22
CA PRO A 101 19.87 -2.71 -7.80
C PRO A 101 21.27 -3.31 -7.62
N SER A 102 22.00 -3.51 -8.72
CA SER A 102 23.34 -4.13 -8.69
C SER A 102 24.36 -3.34 -7.86
N GLY A 103 24.20 -2.01 -7.79
CA GLY A 103 25.03 -1.15 -6.95
C GLY A 103 24.79 -1.30 -5.43
N ASN A 104 23.63 -1.82 -5.02
CA ASN A 104 23.27 -2.02 -3.61
C ASN A 104 23.36 -3.50 -3.17
N LYS A 105 23.76 -4.39 -4.08
CA LYS A 105 23.79 -5.84 -3.85
C LYS A 105 24.51 -6.22 -2.55
N THR A 106 25.74 -5.74 -2.36
CA THR A 106 26.57 -6.13 -1.22
C THR A 106 25.94 -5.71 0.11
N GLN A 107 25.31 -4.54 0.13
CA GLN A 107 24.65 -4.02 1.31
C GLN A 107 23.42 -4.88 1.66
N LEU A 108 22.58 -5.23 0.68
CA LEU A 108 21.46 -6.16 0.88
C LEU A 108 21.93 -7.54 1.40
N GLU A 109 23.05 -8.06 0.91
CA GLU A 109 23.62 -9.32 1.42
C GLU A 109 24.06 -9.19 2.89
N LEU A 110 24.65 -8.05 3.27
CA LEU A 110 25.05 -7.75 4.65
C LEU A 110 23.84 -7.55 5.57
N GLU A 111 22.77 -6.92 5.10
CA GLU A 111 21.50 -6.79 5.83
C GLU A 111 20.86 -8.16 6.06
N ILE A 112 20.77 -9.00 5.01
CA ILE A 112 20.12 -10.31 5.12
C ILE A 112 20.89 -11.26 6.04
N SER A 113 22.23 -11.23 5.97
CA SER A 113 23.11 -11.97 6.89
C SER A 113 23.19 -11.34 8.29
N GLY A 114 22.76 -10.08 8.42
CA GLY A 114 22.94 -9.13 9.52
C GLY A 114 24.35 -9.15 10.09
N ASP A 115 25.30 -8.88 9.21
CA ASP A 115 26.66 -8.56 9.56
C ASP A 115 26.67 -7.25 10.40
N PRO A 116 27.23 -7.24 11.62
CA PRO A 116 27.28 -6.05 12.46
C PRO A 116 28.19 -4.94 11.90
N THR A 117 28.96 -5.21 10.85
CA THR A 117 29.79 -4.23 10.14
C THR A 117 29.06 -3.56 8.97
N ALA A 118 27.85 -4.00 8.65
CA ALA A 118 26.99 -3.32 7.69
C ALA A 118 26.77 -1.86 8.14
N ALA A 119 26.91 -0.92 7.21
CA ALA A 119 26.43 0.43 7.48
C ALA A 119 24.92 0.33 7.72
N ALA A 120 24.45 0.80 8.87
CA ALA A 120 23.02 0.91 9.10
C ALA A 120 22.43 1.79 8.00
N ASP A 121 21.49 1.26 7.25
CA ASP A 121 20.72 2.02 6.30
C ASP A 121 19.40 2.46 6.91
N ALA A 122 18.82 3.47 6.28
CA ALA A 122 17.61 4.10 6.80
C ALA A 122 16.40 3.48 6.09
N PRO A 123 15.28 3.26 6.81
CA PRO A 123 14.04 2.83 6.19
C PRO A 123 13.68 3.71 4.99
N ILE A 124 13.09 3.15 3.94
CA ILE A 124 12.61 3.96 2.81
C ILE A 124 11.64 5.06 3.28
N GLY A 125 12.11 6.30 3.14
CA GLY A 125 11.36 7.53 3.39
C GLY A 125 11.53 8.15 4.79
N PRO A 126 11.31 9.47 4.91
CA PRO A 126 11.47 10.20 6.16
C PRO A 126 10.41 9.86 7.23
N PRO A 127 10.66 10.13 8.52
CA PRO A 127 11.86 10.78 9.06
C PRO A 127 12.98 9.77 9.37
N PHE A 128 14.19 10.08 8.91
CA PHE A 128 15.40 9.35 9.24
C PHE A 128 15.94 9.80 10.60
N PRO A 129 16.33 8.90 11.51
CA PRO A 129 17.15 9.25 12.66
C PRO A 129 18.44 9.95 12.22
N ALA A 130 18.90 10.94 12.98
CA ALA A 130 20.14 11.65 12.66
C ALA A 130 21.36 10.70 12.73
N GLY A 131 22.18 10.70 11.68
CA GLY A 131 23.40 9.87 11.60
C GLY A 131 23.30 8.62 10.72
N ILE A 132 22.16 8.40 10.04
CA ILE A 132 21.95 7.30 9.08
C ILE A 132 22.05 7.86 7.65
N SER A 133 22.72 7.15 6.74
CA SER A 133 22.81 7.53 5.31
C SER A 133 21.44 7.50 4.63
N ALA A 134 21.27 8.28 3.56
CA ALA A 134 20.03 8.29 2.78
C ALA A 134 19.65 6.85 2.37
N ALA A 135 18.38 6.48 2.55
CA ALA A 135 17.84 5.18 2.20
C ALA A 135 18.21 4.82 0.75
N VAL A 136 19.00 3.75 0.57
CA VAL A 136 19.28 3.17 -0.74
C VAL A 136 18.38 1.95 -0.86
N PRO A 137 17.34 1.97 -1.71
CA PRO A 137 16.40 0.86 -1.79
C PRO A 137 17.11 -0.45 -2.11
N ASN A 138 16.81 -1.49 -1.35
CA ASN A 138 17.25 -2.85 -1.66
C ASN A 138 16.52 -3.42 -2.89
N LEU A 139 15.32 -2.92 -3.17
CA LEU A 139 14.47 -3.34 -4.28
C LEU A 139 14.00 -2.11 -5.06
N VAL A 140 14.06 -2.18 -6.38
CA VAL A 140 13.48 -1.20 -7.29
C VAL A 140 12.81 -1.94 -8.44
N GLN A 141 11.52 -1.70 -8.65
CA GLN A 141 10.79 -2.28 -9.76
C GLN A 141 9.67 -1.36 -10.25
N THR A 142 9.15 -1.64 -11.43
CA THR A 142 7.98 -0.94 -11.99
C THR A 142 6.80 -1.90 -12.02
N VAL A 143 5.68 -1.49 -11.41
CA VAL A 143 4.42 -2.25 -11.43
C VAL A 143 3.35 -1.37 -12.06
N GLY A 144 3.04 -1.64 -13.33
CA GLY A 144 2.15 -0.79 -14.11
C GLY A 144 2.72 0.63 -14.26
N ALA A 145 1.98 1.63 -13.77
CA ALA A 145 2.39 3.04 -13.80
C ALA A 145 3.14 3.51 -12.53
N TYR A 146 3.43 2.60 -11.60
CA TYR A 146 4.06 2.91 -10.33
C TYR A 146 5.53 2.50 -10.34
N SER A 147 6.40 3.41 -9.90
CA SER A 147 7.76 3.07 -9.47
C SER A 147 7.66 2.62 -8.02
N VAL A 148 8.19 1.43 -7.71
CA VAL A 148 8.14 0.84 -6.37
C VAL A 148 9.55 0.64 -5.87
N ALA A 149 9.83 1.24 -4.71
CA ALA A 149 11.09 1.07 -4.00
C ALA A 149 10.81 0.28 -2.71
N GLY A 150 11.65 -0.70 -2.41
CA GLY A 150 11.52 -1.58 -1.26
C GLY A 150 12.81 -1.72 -0.47
N ASP A 151 12.65 -1.91 0.83
CA ASP A 151 13.70 -2.05 1.83
C ASP A 151 13.48 -3.34 2.62
N ILE A 152 14.58 -3.99 2.98
CA ILE A 152 14.64 -5.26 3.67
C ILE A 152 15.63 -5.12 4.82
N ASP A 153 15.12 -4.99 6.03
CA ASP A 153 15.96 -5.03 7.23
C ASP A 153 15.85 -6.37 7.92
N ARG A 154 16.96 -6.85 8.46
CA ARG A 154 16.95 -7.93 9.45
C ARG A 154 16.74 -7.36 10.85
N LEU A 155 15.69 -7.81 11.52
CA LEU A 155 15.32 -7.33 12.84
C LEU A 155 16.06 -8.08 13.95
N TYR A 156 15.85 -9.40 14.05
CA TYR A 156 16.45 -10.24 15.09
C TYR A 156 16.35 -11.73 14.75
N LEU A 157 17.08 -12.54 15.53
CA LEU A 157 16.99 -13.99 15.52
C LEU A 157 16.27 -14.49 16.77
N LYS A 158 15.47 -15.55 16.63
CA LYS A 158 14.89 -16.26 17.77
C LYS A 158 15.04 -17.76 17.59
N PRO A 159 15.44 -18.52 18.63
CA PRO A 159 15.41 -19.98 18.55
C PRO A 159 13.97 -20.46 18.40
N ARG A 160 13.75 -21.30 17.38
CA ARG A 160 12.45 -21.92 17.09
C ARG A 160 12.06 -22.83 18.25
N ALA A 161 10.84 -22.67 18.74
CA ALA A 161 10.29 -23.51 19.81
C ALA A 161 10.31 -24.99 19.40
N GLY A 162 10.91 -25.85 20.24
CA GLY A 162 11.04 -27.28 19.97
C GLY A 162 12.24 -27.66 19.09
N SER A 163 13.11 -26.72 18.73
CA SER A 163 14.37 -27.05 18.05
C SER A 163 15.37 -27.73 19.00
N GLY A 164 16.12 -28.71 18.48
CA GLY A 164 17.15 -29.43 19.26
C GLY A 164 18.24 -28.52 19.84
N GLN A 165 18.40 -27.31 19.31
CA GLN A 165 19.35 -26.31 19.82
C GLN A 165 18.92 -25.67 21.15
N GLN A 166 17.62 -25.71 21.51
CA GLN A 166 17.16 -25.31 22.85
C GLN A 166 17.62 -26.29 23.94
N PHE A 167 17.82 -27.57 23.59
CA PHE A 167 18.27 -28.60 24.51
C PHE A 167 19.80 -28.65 24.67
N GLY A 168 20.56 -28.22 23.67
CA GLY A 168 22.03 -28.13 23.73
C GLY A 168 22.56 -26.87 24.44
N ALA A 169 21.86 -25.74 24.33
CA ALA A 169 22.27 -24.48 24.95
C ALA A 169 22.19 -24.47 26.49
N ALA A 170 21.41 -25.37 27.09
CA ALA A 170 21.22 -25.46 28.53
C ALA A 170 22.37 -26.16 29.28
N TYR A 171 23.25 -26.90 28.59
CA TYR A 171 24.26 -27.74 29.23
C TYR A 171 25.69 -27.18 29.17
N ASP A 172 26.03 -26.33 28.19
CA ASP A 172 27.42 -25.86 27.99
C ASP A 172 27.58 -24.33 27.98
N GLY A 173 26.50 -23.55 28.15
CA GLY A 173 26.55 -22.08 28.26
C GLY A 173 27.12 -21.32 27.06
N THR A 174 27.63 -22.04 26.05
CA THR A 174 28.27 -21.52 24.85
C THR A 174 27.41 -22.01 23.69
N ALA A 175 26.56 -21.14 23.16
CA ALA A 175 25.71 -21.46 22.01
C ALA A 175 26.62 -21.83 20.82
N VAL A 176 26.67 -23.12 20.48
CA VAL A 176 27.33 -23.60 19.27
C VAL A 176 26.69 -22.89 18.09
N GLY A 177 27.51 -22.23 17.28
CA GLY A 177 27.08 -21.34 16.20
C GLY A 177 25.94 -21.92 15.36
N ALA A 178 25.02 -21.01 15.01
CA ALA A 178 23.80 -21.18 14.23
C ALA A 178 23.92 -22.15 13.03
N GLY A 179 23.87 -23.45 13.28
CA GLY A 179 23.72 -24.47 12.25
C GLY A 179 22.26 -24.54 11.77
N SER A 180 21.93 -23.73 10.76
CA SER A 180 20.95 -23.92 9.67
C SER A 180 19.52 -24.46 9.90
N GLY A 181 19.09 -24.89 11.09
CA GLY A 181 17.80 -25.61 11.23
C GLY A 181 16.95 -25.30 12.45
N GLY A 182 17.35 -24.35 13.29
CA GLY A 182 16.71 -24.11 14.59
C GLY A 182 16.41 -22.66 14.95
N MET A 183 16.69 -21.70 14.06
CA MET A 183 16.51 -20.27 14.31
C MET A 183 15.53 -19.67 13.31
N ASP A 184 14.54 -18.95 13.82
CA ASP A 184 13.67 -18.09 13.02
C ASP A 184 14.37 -16.73 12.86
N ILE A 185 14.53 -16.28 11.61
CA ILE A 185 15.09 -14.97 11.29
C ILE A 185 13.94 -14.02 10.95
N PHE A 186 13.87 -12.89 11.64
CA PHE A 186 12.83 -11.90 11.43
C PHE A 186 13.33 -10.78 10.53
N TYR A 187 12.57 -10.47 9.48
CA TYR A 187 12.84 -9.41 8.52
C TYR A 187 11.67 -8.43 8.48
N SER A 188 11.93 -7.13 8.43
CA SER A 188 10.97 -6.13 7.95
C SER A 188 11.14 -5.96 6.45
N VAL A 189 10.03 -5.89 5.73
CA VAL A 189 10.01 -5.48 4.33
C VAL A 189 9.10 -4.28 4.22
N ASP A 190 9.64 -3.15 3.79
CA ASP A 190 8.90 -1.91 3.62
C ASP A 190 8.97 -1.44 2.17
N CYS A 191 7.81 -1.21 1.56
CA CYS A 191 7.71 -0.87 0.15
C CYS A 191 6.86 0.38 -0.05
N VAL A 192 7.35 1.29 -0.89
CA VAL A 192 6.67 2.52 -1.29
C VAL A 192 6.46 2.52 -2.79
N ALA A 193 5.19 2.52 -3.21
CA ALA A 193 4.80 2.69 -4.60
C ALA A 193 4.47 4.16 -4.86
N THR A 194 5.04 4.74 -5.90
CA THR A 194 4.84 6.15 -6.27
C THR A 194 4.53 6.28 -7.76
N ASN A 195 3.49 7.04 -8.08
CA ASN A 195 3.15 7.43 -9.44
C ASN A 195 3.52 8.91 -9.64
N ALA A 196 4.63 9.15 -10.35
CA ALA A 196 5.14 10.51 -10.56
C ALA A 196 4.19 11.41 -11.37
N ALA A 197 3.32 10.84 -12.21
CA ALA A 197 2.39 11.61 -13.03
C ALA A 197 1.20 12.18 -12.22
N THR A 198 0.80 11.49 -11.16
CA THR A 198 -0.36 11.87 -10.32
C THR A 198 0.02 12.34 -8.92
N GLY A 199 1.25 12.07 -8.47
CA GLY A 199 1.69 12.28 -7.10
C GLY A 199 1.12 11.27 -6.10
N MET A 200 0.37 10.25 -6.56
CA MET A 200 -0.16 9.20 -5.71
C MET A 200 0.98 8.35 -5.15
N SER A 201 0.94 8.09 -3.85
CA SER A 201 1.88 7.20 -3.17
C SER A 201 1.16 6.30 -2.18
N SER A 202 1.65 5.08 -2.02
CA SER A 202 1.22 4.13 -0.99
C SER A 202 2.43 3.43 -0.39
N ARG A 203 2.37 3.15 0.91
CA ARG A 203 3.42 2.47 1.66
C ARG A 203 2.83 1.26 2.36
N ILE A 204 3.50 0.12 2.23
CA ILE A 204 3.14 -1.11 2.93
C ILE A 204 4.40 -1.68 3.57
N SER A 205 4.29 -1.97 4.87
CA SER A 205 5.33 -2.64 5.63
C SER A 205 4.77 -3.95 6.19
N ALA A 206 5.59 -5.00 6.18
CA ALA A 206 5.24 -6.30 6.73
C ALA A 206 6.45 -6.98 7.36
N VAL A 207 6.21 -7.77 8.40
CA VAL A 207 7.26 -8.55 9.07
C VAL A 207 7.14 -10.03 8.70
N TYR A 208 8.27 -10.61 8.30
CA TYR A 208 8.38 -12.02 7.94
C TYR A 208 9.31 -12.75 8.88
N SER A 209 8.97 -14.00 9.18
CA SER A 209 9.84 -14.98 9.83
C SER A 209 10.26 -15.99 8.79
N CYS A 210 11.55 -16.02 8.50
CA CYS A 210 12.17 -16.88 7.51
C CYS A 210 13.07 -17.92 8.18
N LEU A 211 13.15 -19.07 7.51
CA LEU A 211 14.04 -20.16 7.86
C LEU A 211 14.92 -20.49 6.66
N TYR A 212 16.15 -20.91 6.94
CA TYR A 212 17.06 -21.42 5.94
C TYR A 212 16.41 -22.58 5.18
N ASN A 213 16.37 -22.49 3.85
CA ASN A 213 15.82 -23.50 2.93
C ASN A 213 14.34 -23.94 3.13
N GLU A 214 13.63 -23.44 4.15
CA GLU A 214 12.23 -23.82 4.45
C GLU A 214 11.22 -22.73 4.09
N GLY A 215 11.67 -21.51 3.78
CA GLY A 215 10.85 -20.40 3.32
C GLY A 215 10.51 -19.38 4.39
N CYS A 216 9.55 -18.50 4.08
CA CYS A 216 9.19 -17.35 4.92
C CYS A 216 7.68 -17.31 5.18
N THR A 217 7.31 -16.97 6.40
CA THR A 217 5.92 -16.82 6.85
C THR A 217 5.69 -15.40 7.36
N ARG A 218 4.58 -14.78 6.96
CA ARG A 218 4.21 -13.45 7.47
C ARG A 218 3.81 -13.55 8.94
N LYS A 219 4.24 -12.60 9.77
CA LYS A 219 3.95 -12.58 11.21
C LYS A 219 2.97 -11.50 11.62
N LEU A 220 3.07 -10.31 11.06
CA LEU A 220 2.08 -9.22 11.08
C LEU A 220 2.37 -8.31 9.86
#